data_AF-S5ME31-F1
#
_entry.id   AF-S5ME31-F1
#
_cell.length_a   1.000
_cell.length_b   1.000
_cell.length_c   1.000
_cell.angle_alpha   90.00
_cell.angle_beta   90.00
_cell.angle_gamma   90.00
#
_symmetry.space_group_name_H-M   'P 1'
#
loop_
_entity.id
_entity.type
_entity.pdbx_description
1 polymer ?
#
loop_
_entity_poly.entity_id
_entity_poly.type
_entity_poly.pdbx_seq_one_letter_code
_entity_poly.pdbx_strand_id
1 'polypeptide(L)'
;MKKFSIQLVFICFLFFMYYFYSAWVTNLKEVKNDLMFELFDPFKLILLGMIFTVIYAAIKNLLFSRFVNLKQYRKNLRDNILFEFDNTISYLEALKVIIKDNNQNEAKKSLKTFKTIVYKPDYLSDFMEKLANSLLLEKDISVFNGAVEVISTNIKQNFENERERILNNQRGLKEINAAEDYYTNTSWESIRYNLALNNFDNSKSSRWKISSLYISKFKSSLFISFLISSLIFVIAAVFMKINKVSIDNYFFAGFTGSILLISLAHYNISMFLSSKKMNIKIYWGHLVLYYTIITVIFLNITLNIIFFPNVATTTQEGQWYNSELLNFLKNLLYIVFSTMLLAYVFGGFLELLEDSKFNLKNSVKTFVAPLVIFIITLVINILSIYHAESSYYVVNFTILTAFWLFISVWNKFFSK
;
A
#
# COMPACT_ATOMS: atom_id res chain seq x y z
N MET A 1 5.04 2.04 4.46
CA MET A 1 4.22 3.11 3.85
C MET A 1 5.06 4.33 3.44
N LYS A 2 5.93 4.89 4.31
CA LYS A 2 6.72 6.10 4.00
C LYS A 2 7.58 6.04 2.72
N LYS A 3 8.38 4.98 2.53
CA LYS A 3 9.20 4.80 1.31
C LYS A 3 8.36 4.80 0.04
N PHE A 4 7.19 4.17 0.09
CA PHE A 4 6.25 4.10 -1.02
C PHE A 4 5.64 5.48 -1.33
N SER A 5 5.16 6.20 -0.30
CA SER A 5 4.62 7.56 -0.47
C SER A 5 5.64 8.50 -1.11
N ILE A 6 6.91 8.44 -0.67
CA ILE A 6 8.00 9.25 -1.23
C ILE A 6 8.27 8.88 -2.70
N GLN A 7 8.33 7.59 -3.03
CA GLN A 7 8.54 7.14 -4.41
C GLN A 7 7.42 7.61 -5.34
N LEU A 8 6.17 7.50 -4.91
CA LEU A 8 5.01 7.90 -5.71
C LEU A 8 4.97 9.42 -5.90
N VAL A 9 5.18 10.20 -4.84
CA VAL A 9 5.32 11.66 -4.90
C VAL A 9 6.43 12.07 -5.86
N PHE A 10 7.60 11.43 -5.77
CA PHE A 10 8.75 11.73 -6.63
C PHE A 10 8.48 11.41 -8.10
N ILE A 11 7.80 10.30 -8.39
CA ILE A 11 7.38 9.95 -9.75
C ILE A 11 6.43 11.00 -10.33
N CYS A 12 5.41 11.41 -9.56
CA CYS A 12 4.45 12.41 -10.01
C CYS A 12 5.13 13.78 -10.21
N PHE A 13 6.07 14.15 -9.33
CA PHE A 13 6.86 15.37 -9.48
C PHE A 13 7.73 15.34 -10.73
N LEU A 14 8.43 14.24 -11.01
CA LEU A 14 9.23 14.08 -12.23
C LEU A 14 8.38 14.18 -13.50
N PHE A 15 7.20 13.54 -13.51
CA PHE A 15 6.29 13.59 -14.65
C PHE A 15 5.80 15.03 -14.89
N PHE A 16 5.40 15.75 -13.84
CA PHE A 16 5.03 17.15 -13.93
C PHE A 16 6.18 18.02 -14.48
N MET A 17 7.39 17.86 -13.93
CA MET A 17 8.57 18.60 -14.38
C MET A 17 8.90 18.33 -15.85
N TYR A 18 8.68 17.11 -16.34
CA TYR A 18 8.86 16.79 -17.75
C TYR A 18 7.85 17.52 -18.65
N TYR A 19 6.56 17.52 -18.31
CA TYR A 19 5.58 18.24 -19.12
C TYR A 19 5.78 19.75 -19.05
N PHE A 20 6.16 20.28 -17.88
CA PHE A 20 6.51 21.69 -17.71
C PHE A 20 7.72 22.07 -18.56
N TYR A 21 8.80 21.27 -18.50
CA TYR A 21 9.98 21.43 -19.35
C TYR A 21 9.63 21.32 -20.84
N SER A 22 8.82 20.35 -21.22
CA SER A 22 8.42 20.13 -22.61
C SER A 22 7.62 21.32 -23.16
N ALA A 23 6.70 21.88 -22.35
CA ALA A 23 5.95 23.08 -22.69
C ALA A 23 6.85 24.31 -22.82
N TRP A 24 7.80 24.49 -21.89
CA TRP A 24 8.79 25.58 -21.97
C TRP A 24 9.63 25.51 -23.24
N VAL A 25 10.18 24.33 -23.56
CA VAL A 25 11.00 24.16 -24.77
C VAL A 25 10.16 24.37 -26.03
N THR A 26 8.91 23.90 -26.06
CA THR A 26 8.02 24.13 -27.21
C THR A 26 7.73 25.61 -27.42
N ASN A 27 7.57 26.39 -26.34
CA ASN A 27 7.42 27.84 -26.41
C ASN A 27 8.67 28.55 -26.98
N LEU A 28 9.89 28.02 -26.77
CA LEU A 28 11.10 28.58 -27.38
C LEU A 28 11.03 28.55 -28.93
N LYS A 29 10.36 27.56 -29.50
CA LYS A 29 10.10 27.46 -30.94
C LYS A 29 9.11 28.53 -31.42
N GLU A 30 8.06 28.77 -30.63
CA GLU A 30 7.02 29.77 -30.95
C GLU A 30 7.55 31.21 -30.88
N VAL A 31 8.50 31.48 -29.98
CA VAL A 31 9.17 32.80 -29.84
C VAL A 31 10.40 32.94 -30.78
N LYS A 32 10.59 32.02 -31.75
CA LYS A 32 11.70 32.01 -32.74
C LYS A 32 13.11 32.02 -32.12
N ASN A 33 13.29 31.33 -31.00
CA ASN A 33 14.60 31.18 -30.36
C ASN A 33 15.23 29.82 -30.76
N ASP A 34 15.53 29.66 -32.05
CA ASP A 34 15.87 28.38 -32.68
C ASP A 34 17.09 27.69 -32.05
N LEU A 35 18.11 28.46 -31.64
CA LEU A 35 19.33 27.91 -31.03
C LEU A 35 19.06 27.30 -29.65
N MET A 36 18.21 27.94 -28.82
CA MET A 36 17.81 27.36 -27.54
C MET A 36 16.87 26.17 -27.73
N PHE A 37 15.99 26.20 -28.73
CA PHE A 37 15.12 25.07 -29.03
C PHE A 37 15.92 23.83 -29.44
N GLU A 38 16.85 23.94 -30.39
CA GLU A 38 17.70 22.84 -30.84
C GLU A 38 18.56 22.24 -29.73
N LEU A 39 19.01 23.07 -28.79
CA LEU A 39 19.84 22.63 -27.67
C LEU A 39 19.05 21.88 -26.59
N PHE A 40 17.78 22.25 -26.35
CA PHE A 40 16.96 21.69 -25.27
C PHE A 40 15.93 20.64 -25.71
N ASP A 41 15.54 20.58 -26.98
CA ASP A 41 14.59 19.58 -27.50
C ASP A 41 15.07 18.12 -27.33
N PRO A 42 16.36 17.78 -27.59
CA PRO A 42 16.87 16.42 -27.39
C PRO A 42 16.77 15.93 -25.93
N PHE A 43 16.85 16.85 -24.97
CA PHE A 43 16.75 16.51 -23.54
C PHE A 43 15.34 16.07 -23.14
N LYS A 44 14.29 16.42 -23.90
CA LYS A 44 12.94 15.90 -23.66
C LYS A 44 12.94 14.38 -23.71
N LEU A 45 13.56 13.78 -24.73
CA LEU A 45 13.62 12.33 -24.91
C LEU A 45 14.43 11.64 -23.81
N ILE A 46 15.53 12.26 -23.38
CA ILE A 46 16.39 11.74 -22.31
C ILE A 46 15.64 11.77 -20.96
N LEU A 47 14.97 12.89 -20.63
CA LEU A 47 14.12 13.02 -19.45
C LEU A 47 12.96 12.01 -19.48
N LEU A 48 12.30 11.86 -20.62
CA LEU A 48 11.22 10.90 -20.80
C LEU A 48 11.70 9.46 -20.56
N GLY A 49 12.85 9.07 -21.11
CA GLY A 49 13.45 7.74 -20.91
C GLY A 49 13.81 7.45 -19.45
N MET A 50 14.39 8.43 -18.73
CA MET A 50 14.65 8.30 -17.30
C MET A 50 13.35 8.12 -16.49
N ILE A 51 12.34 8.94 -16.78
CA ILE A 51 11.03 8.89 -16.11
C ILE A 51 10.35 7.55 -16.36
N PHE A 52 10.35 7.07 -17.61
CA PHE A 52 9.80 5.76 -17.96
C PHE A 52 10.47 4.61 -17.23
N THR A 53 11.79 4.68 -17.03
CA THR A 53 12.53 3.63 -16.30
C THR A 53 12.08 3.56 -14.83
N VAL A 54 11.94 4.73 -14.18
CA VAL A 54 11.48 4.82 -12.78
C VAL A 54 10.01 4.41 -12.66
N ILE A 55 9.15 4.89 -13.56
CA ILE A 55 7.73 4.54 -13.60
C ILE A 55 7.54 3.04 -13.86
N TYR A 56 8.25 2.48 -14.84
CA TYR A 56 8.16 1.05 -15.16
C TYR A 56 8.54 0.18 -13.96
N ALA A 57 9.65 0.50 -13.29
CA ALA A 57 10.06 -0.21 -12.08
C ALA A 57 9.01 -0.12 -10.97
N ALA A 58 8.43 1.06 -10.76
CA ALA A 58 7.37 1.28 -9.77
C ALA A 58 6.09 0.52 -10.13
N ILE A 59 5.57 0.66 -11.35
CA ILE A 59 4.38 -0.04 -11.85
C ILE A 59 4.56 -1.56 -11.75
N LYS A 60 5.73 -2.09 -12.17
CA LYS A 60 6.07 -3.52 -12.07
C LYS A 60 5.99 -4.02 -10.63
N ASN A 61 6.53 -3.28 -9.67
CA ASN A 61 6.48 -3.68 -8.27
C ASN A 61 5.08 -3.51 -7.65
N LEU A 62 4.31 -2.52 -8.08
CA LEU A 62 3.04 -2.15 -7.45
C LEU A 62 1.84 -2.91 -8.00
N LEU A 63 1.64 -2.88 -9.31
CA LEU A 63 0.46 -3.45 -9.96
C LEU A 63 0.67 -4.91 -10.33
N PHE A 64 1.92 -5.31 -10.58
CA PHE A 64 2.23 -6.66 -11.05
C PHE A 64 2.78 -7.61 -9.99
N SER A 65 2.96 -7.19 -8.73
CA SER A 65 3.44 -8.10 -7.66
C SER A 65 2.59 -9.37 -7.55
N ARG A 66 1.26 -9.25 -7.59
CA ARG A 66 0.34 -10.41 -7.60
C ARG A 66 0.53 -11.30 -8.82
N PHE A 67 0.70 -10.71 -10.01
CA PHE A 67 0.93 -11.47 -11.24
C PHE A 67 2.31 -12.14 -11.26
N VAL A 68 3.33 -11.47 -10.74
CA VAL A 68 4.69 -12.01 -10.56
C VAL A 68 4.65 -13.19 -9.59
N ASN A 69 4.00 -13.03 -8.43
CA ASN A 69 3.83 -14.10 -7.44
C ASN A 69 3.06 -15.28 -8.01
N LEU A 70 1.98 -15.04 -8.78
CA LEU A 70 1.23 -16.10 -9.45
C LEU A 70 2.04 -16.79 -10.55
N LYS A 71 2.85 -16.05 -11.30
CA LYS A 71 3.76 -16.64 -12.30
C LYS A 71 4.83 -17.50 -11.62
N GLN A 72 5.40 -17.02 -10.52
CA GLN A 72 6.37 -17.75 -9.71
C GLN A 72 5.74 -18.99 -9.08
N TYR A 73 4.51 -18.87 -8.57
CA TYR A 73 3.70 -19.99 -8.09
C TYR A 73 3.54 -21.07 -9.15
N ARG A 74 3.05 -20.68 -10.34
CA ARG A 74 2.85 -21.61 -11.48
C ARG A 74 4.15 -22.25 -11.97
N LYS A 75 5.28 -21.55 -11.85
CA LYS A 75 6.59 -22.14 -12.13
C LYS A 75 6.89 -23.26 -11.14
N ASN A 76 6.76 -22.98 -9.84
CA ASN A 76 7.02 -23.96 -8.79
C ASN A 76 6.02 -25.12 -8.77
N LEU A 77 4.79 -24.94 -9.26
CA LEU A 77 3.81 -26.02 -9.46
C LEU A 77 4.31 -27.12 -10.40
N ARG A 78 5.13 -26.77 -11.40
CA ARG A 78 5.68 -27.75 -12.37
C ARG A 78 6.79 -28.62 -11.78
N ASP A 79 7.33 -28.21 -10.64
CA ASP A 79 8.50 -28.80 -10.00
C ASP A 79 8.11 -29.52 -8.69
N ASN A 80 7.18 -30.49 -8.75
CA ASN A 80 6.90 -31.41 -7.64
C ASN A 80 6.42 -30.76 -6.33
N ILE A 81 5.59 -29.71 -6.40
CA ILE A 81 5.19 -28.92 -5.22
C ILE A 81 4.65 -29.75 -4.05
N LEU A 82 3.89 -30.83 -4.31
CA LEU A 82 3.34 -31.70 -3.25
C LEU A 82 4.44 -32.42 -2.47
N PHE A 83 5.50 -32.86 -3.12
CA PHE A 83 6.65 -33.46 -2.46
C PHE A 83 7.40 -32.44 -1.59
N GLU A 84 7.46 -31.18 -2.03
CA GLU A 84 8.08 -30.10 -1.25
C GLU A 84 7.25 -29.71 -0.01
N PHE A 85 5.91 -29.85 -0.09
CA PHE A 85 5.05 -29.75 1.09
C PHE A 85 5.37 -30.85 2.10
N ASP A 86 5.44 -32.11 1.67
CA ASP A 86 5.76 -33.24 2.56
C ASP A 86 7.12 -33.05 3.24
N ASN A 87 8.16 -32.65 2.48
CA ASN A 87 9.47 -32.31 3.02
C ASN A 87 9.39 -31.24 4.12
N THR A 88 8.59 -30.20 3.89
CA THR A 88 8.42 -29.10 4.85
C THR A 88 7.63 -29.54 6.07
N ILE A 89 6.61 -30.37 5.90
CA ILE A 89 5.82 -30.93 7.00
C ILE A 89 6.72 -31.79 7.90
N SER A 90 7.50 -32.71 7.32
CA SER A 90 8.44 -33.55 8.07
C SER A 90 9.47 -32.71 8.83
N TYR A 91 10.03 -31.68 8.19
CA TYR A 91 10.92 -30.73 8.85
C TYR A 91 10.27 -30.05 10.05
N LEU A 92 9.02 -29.58 9.90
CA LEU A 92 8.30 -28.89 10.96
C LEU A 92 7.94 -29.79 12.14
N GLU A 93 7.58 -31.05 11.89
CA GLU A 93 7.33 -31.99 12.98
C GLU A 93 8.60 -32.25 13.80
N ALA A 94 9.76 -32.39 13.15
CA ALA A 94 11.04 -32.49 13.85
C ALA A 94 11.37 -31.19 14.62
N LEU A 95 11.14 -30.03 14.00
CA LEU A 95 11.41 -28.73 14.62
C LEU A 95 10.54 -28.48 15.86
N LYS A 96 9.28 -28.93 15.86
CA LYS A 96 8.40 -28.84 17.04
C LYS A 96 8.98 -29.57 18.24
N VAL A 97 9.46 -30.79 18.05
CA VAL A 97 10.06 -31.59 19.12
C VAL A 97 11.26 -30.86 19.69
N ILE A 98 12.16 -30.40 18.81
CA ILE A 98 13.37 -29.64 19.20
C ILE A 98 13.03 -28.38 20.00
N ILE A 99 12.01 -27.64 19.59
CA ILE A 99 11.56 -26.41 20.26
C ILE A 99 10.92 -26.73 21.61
N LYS A 100 10.07 -27.76 21.67
CA LYS A 100 9.41 -28.21 22.89
C LYS A 100 10.42 -28.66 23.93
N ASP A 101 11.47 -29.35 23.50
CA ASP A 101 12.55 -29.85 24.36
C ASP A 101 13.62 -28.77 24.65
N ASN A 102 13.43 -27.54 24.12
CA ASN A 102 14.35 -26.40 24.25
C ASN A 102 15.81 -26.74 23.85
N ASN A 103 16.00 -27.64 22.89
CA ASN A 103 17.33 -28.10 22.48
C ASN A 103 17.98 -27.11 21.49
N GLN A 104 18.71 -26.13 22.01
CA GLN A 104 19.33 -25.08 21.21
C GLN A 104 20.33 -25.61 20.16
N ASN A 105 21.06 -26.70 20.46
CA ASN A 105 22.06 -27.26 19.55
C ASN A 105 21.40 -27.91 18.32
N GLU A 106 20.33 -28.66 18.53
CA GLU A 106 19.53 -29.22 17.44
C GLU A 106 18.78 -28.14 16.67
N ALA A 107 18.29 -27.09 17.34
CA ALA A 107 17.66 -25.95 16.67
C ALA A 107 18.62 -25.24 15.70
N LYS A 108 19.90 -25.06 16.09
CA LYS A 108 20.95 -24.51 15.20
C LYS A 108 21.21 -25.42 13.99
N LYS A 109 21.18 -26.75 14.16
CA LYS A 109 21.28 -27.70 13.03
C LYS A 109 20.06 -27.60 12.11
N SER A 110 18.86 -27.53 12.68
CA SER A 110 17.62 -27.36 11.91
C SER A 110 17.59 -26.07 11.09
N LEU A 111 18.15 -24.96 11.60
CA LEU A 111 18.33 -23.73 10.82
C LEU A 111 19.21 -23.93 9.58
N LYS A 112 20.22 -24.79 9.65
CA LYS A 112 21.04 -25.14 8.48
C LYS A 112 20.24 -25.97 7.49
N THR A 113 19.49 -26.95 7.97
CA THR A 113 18.58 -27.78 7.15
C THR A 113 17.48 -26.95 6.49
N PHE A 114 17.00 -25.89 7.15
CA PHE A 114 16.02 -24.98 6.57
C PHE A 114 16.48 -24.41 5.22
N LYS A 115 17.79 -24.18 5.02
CA LYS A 115 18.32 -23.67 3.75
C LYS A 115 18.01 -24.59 2.56
N THR A 116 17.90 -25.90 2.78
CA THR A 116 17.66 -26.89 1.71
C THR A 116 16.18 -27.09 1.39
N ILE A 117 15.26 -26.61 2.23
CA ILE A 117 13.82 -26.68 1.95
C ILE A 117 13.47 -25.79 0.75
N VAL A 118 12.70 -26.29 -0.21
CA VAL A 118 12.23 -25.48 -1.34
C VAL A 118 10.94 -24.77 -0.99
N TYR A 119 10.00 -25.46 -0.32
CA TYR A 119 8.73 -24.86 0.08
C TYR A 119 8.86 -23.96 1.32
N LYS A 120 8.90 -22.64 1.12
CA LYS A 120 9.14 -21.65 2.18
C LYS A 120 8.15 -20.49 2.10
N PRO A 121 6.96 -20.63 2.67
CA PRO A 121 6.03 -19.50 2.77
C PRO A 121 6.66 -18.36 3.58
N ASP A 122 6.28 -17.11 3.29
CA ASP A 122 6.89 -15.94 3.94
C ASP A 122 6.82 -16.00 5.47
N TYR A 123 5.70 -16.49 6.04
CA TYR A 123 5.52 -16.62 7.48
C TYR A 123 6.48 -17.65 8.12
N LEU A 124 6.85 -18.71 7.40
CA LEU A 124 7.84 -19.67 7.88
C LEU A 124 9.25 -19.04 7.83
N SER A 125 9.55 -18.29 6.77
CA SER A 125 10.82 -17.58 6.64
C SER A 125 11.01 -16.54 7.77
N ASP A 126 10.00 -15.72 8.04
CA ASP A 126 10.00 -14.76 9.16
C ASP A 126 10.15 -15.47 10.52
N PHE A 127 9.48 -16.61 10.71
CA PHE A 127 9.63 -17.40 11.92
C PHE A 127 11.07 -17.90 12.11
N MET A 128 11.70 -18.46 11.07
CA MET A 128 13.07 -18.96 11.17
C MET A 128 14.08 -17.84 11.44
N GLU A 129 13.87 -16.63 10.91
CA GLU A 129 14.71 -15.46 11.22
C GLU A 129 14.60 -15.07 12.69
N LYS A 130 13.37 -15.02 13.24
CA LYS A 130 13.16 -14.75 14.67
C LYS A 130 13.75 -15.83 15.56
N LEU A 131 13.59 -17.10 15.19
CA LEU A 131 14.21 -18.21 15.90
C LEU A 131 15.74 -18.11 15.88
N ALA A 132 16.33 -17.77 14.73
CA ALA A 132 17.77 -17.55 14.61
C ALA A 132 18.27 -16.43 15.52
N ASN A 133 17.57 -15.29 15.55
CA ASN A 133 17.90 -14.17 16.43
C ASN A 133 17.81 -14.54 17.91
N SER A 134 16.79 -15.30 18.31
CA SER A 134 16.68 -15.80 19.70
C SER A 134 17.80 -16.79 20.04
N LEU A 135 18.17 -17.69 19.13
CA LEU A 135 19.28 -18.63 19.32
C LEU A 135 20.65 -17.93 19.39
N LEU A 136 20.84 -16.84 18.64
CA LEU A 136 22.05 -16.01 18.72
C LEU A 136 22.18 -15.30 20.07
N LEU A 137 21.05 -14.95 20.67
CA LEU A 137 20.97 -14.34 22.00
C LEU A 137 20.81 -15.37 23.13
N GLU A 138 20.93 -16.67 22.81
CA GLU A 138 20.78 -17.80 23.74
C GLU A 138 19.48 -17.78 24.57
N LYS A 139 18.43 -17.18 24.01
CA LYS A 139 17.12 -17.10 24.67
C LYS A 139 16.41 -18.45 24.67
N ASP A 140 15.49 -18.62 25.61
CA ASP A 140 14.58 -19.77 25.66
C ASP A 140 13.74 -19.83 24.37
N ILE A 141 13.84 -20.94 23.64
CA ILE A 141 13.13 -21.15 22.38
C ILE A 141 11.78 -21.83 22.58
N SER A 142 11.50 -22.39 23.76
CA SER A 142 10.21 -23.05 24.07
C SER A 142 9.02 -22.10 23.93
N VAL A 143 9.26 -20.78 24.08
CA VAL A 143 8.32 -19.68 23.83
C VAL A 143 7.72 -19.75 22.41
N PHE A 144 8.41 -20.37 21.45
CA PHE A 144 7.94 -20.49 20.07
C PHE A 144 7.02 -21.68 19.80
N ASN A 145 6.77 -22.54 20.79
CA ASN A 145 6.01 -23.79 20.57
C ASN A 145 4.63 -23.55 19.93
N GLY A 146 3.86 -22.59 20.46
CA GLY A 146 2.55 -22.24 19.90
C GLY A 146 2.62 -21.67 18.48
N ALA A 147 3.67 -20.92 18.14
CA ALA A 147 3.85 -20.38 16.80
C ALA A 147 4.16 -21.49 15.78
N VAL A 148 5.03 -22.45 16.13
CA VAL A 148 5.38 -23.57 15.24
C VAL A 148 4.22 -24.54 15.05
N GLU A 149 3.42 -24.77 16.09
CA GLU A 149 2.20 -25.56 15.98
C GLU A 149 1.24 -24.96 14.93
N VAL A 150 0.97 -23.65 15.02
CA VAL A 150 0.11 -22.95 14.06
C VAL A 150 0.69 -22.96 12.65
N ILE A 151 2.01 -22.75 12.49
CA ILE A 151 2.69 -22.83 11.20
C ILE A 151 2.52 -24.22 10.57
N SER A 152 2.71 -25.28 11.35
CA SER A 152 2.53 -26.65 10.87
C SER A 152 1.09 -26.94 10.48
N THR A 153 0.10 -26.51 11.27
CA THR A 153 -1.32 -26.65 10.92
C THR A 153 -1.66 -25.93 9.62
N ASN A 154 -1.16 -24.69 9.44
CA ASN A 154 -1.37 -23.92 8.22
C ASN A 154 -0.78 -24.63 6.99
N ILE A 155 0.44 -25.16 7.10
CA ILE A 155 1.11 -25.85 5.98
C ILE A 155 0.39 -27.16 5.64
N LYS A 156 -0.06 -27.93 6.62
CA LYS A 156 -0.88 -29.14 6.38
C LYS A 156 -2.22 -28.79 5.71
N GLN A 157 -2.87 -27.72 6.14
CA GLN A 157 -4.11 -27.28 5.52
C GLN A 157 -3.89 -26.82 4.07
N ASN A 158 -2.79 -26.10 3.80
CA ASN A 158 -2.42 -25.69 2.45
C ASN A 158 -2.08 -26.90 1.57
N PHE A 159 -1.41 -27.92 2.11
CA PHE A 159 -1.15 -29.17 1.42
C PHE A 159 -2.46 -29.86 0.99
N GLU A 160 -3.44 -30.01 1.90
CA GLU A 160 -4.72 -30.64 1.55
C GLU A 160 -5.51 -29.82 0.51
N ASN A 161 -5.55 -28.49 0.67
CA ASN A 161 -6.19 -27.62 -0.31
C ASN A 161 -5.55 -27.74 -1.70
N GLU A 162 -4.22 -27.83 -1.74
CA GLU A 162 -3.46 -27.94 -2.98
C GLU A 162 -3.60 -29.31 -3.62
N ARG A 163 -3.59 -30.37 -2.81
CA ARG A 163 -3.90 -31.74 -3.24
C ARG A 163 -5.29 -31.82 -3.85
N GLU A 164 -6.30 -31.26 -3.19
CA GLU A 164 -7.67 -31.19 -3.70
C GLU A 164 -7.73 -30.40 -5.02
N ARG A 165 -7.04 -29.27 -5.11
CA ARG A 165 -6.97 -28.43 -6.32
C ARG A 165 -6.38 -29.20 -7.50
N ILE A 166 -5.30 -29.95 -7.28
CA ILE A 166 -4.63 -30.76 -8.30
C ILE A 166 -5.54 -31.90 -8.76
N LEU A 167 -6.15 -32.64 -7.81
CA LEU A 167 -7.08 -33.73 -8.12
C LEU A 167 -8.30 -33.24 -8.93
N ASN A 168 -8.84 -32.08 -8.56
CA ASN A 168 -10.01 -31.49 -9.22
C ASN A 168 -9.66 -30.58 -10.42
N ASN A 169 -8.38 -30.48 -10.79
CA ASN A 169 -7.85 -29.61 -11.86
C ASN A 169 -8.38 -28.15 -11.80
N GLN A 170 -8.51 -27.61 -10.60
CA GLN A 170 -9.09 -26.28 -10.37
C GLN A 170 -8.04 -25.18 -10.64
N ARG A 171 -8.41 -24.19 -11.47
CA ARG A 171 -7.56 -23.08 -11.91
C ARG A 171 -8.19 -21.71 -11.59
N GLY A 172 -7.42 -20.63 -11.76
CA GLY A 172 -7.91 -19.27 -11.58
C GLY A 172 -7.91 -18.82 -10.12
N LEU A 173 -9.08 -18.62 -9.52
CA LEU A 173 -9.21 -18.06 -8.16
C LEU A 173 -8.48 -18.90 -7.09
N LYS A 174 -8.53 -20.24 -7.18
CA LYS A 174 -7.79 -21.11 -6.24
C LYS A 174 -6.27 -20.95 -6.35
N GLU A 175 -5.74 -20.70 -7.55
CA GLU A 175 -4.29 -20.42 -7.74
C GLU A 175 -3.90 -19.06 -7.18
N ILE A 176 -4.78 -18.05 -7.30
CA ILE A 176 -4.56 -16.73 -6.72
C ILE A 176 -4.49 -16.82 -5.20
N ASN A 177 -5.43 -17.55 -4.58
CA ASN A 177 -5.44 -17.77 -3.14
C ASN A 177 -4.18 -18.50 -2.67
N ALA A 178 -3.82 -19.61 -3.33
CA ALA A 178 -2.62 -20.36 -2.97
C ALA A 178 -1.32 -19.54 -3.14
N ALA A 179 -1.22 -18.72 -4.19
CA ALA A 179 -0.10 -17.81 -4.37
C ALA A 179 -0.06 -16.71 -3.30
N GLU A 180 -1.22 -16.23 -2.83
CA GLU A 180 -1.31 -15.27 -1.73
C GLU A 180 -0.85 -15.89 -0.39
N ASP A 181 -1.28 -17.11 -0.10
CA ASP A 181 -0.91 -17.83 1.13
C ASP A 181 0.59 -18.12 1.19
N TYR A 182 1.22 -18.26 0.02
CA TYR A 182 2.63 -18.62 -0.12
C TYR A 182 3.58 -17.42 -0.11
N TYR A 183 3.26 -16.37 -0.86
CA TYR A 183 4.17 -15.22 -1.09
C TYR A 183 3.72 -13.92 -0.44
N THR A 184 2.80 -13.96 0.52
CA THR A 184 2.39 -12.73 1.21
C THR A 184 2.39 -12.87 2.73
N ASN A 185 3.07 -11.92 3.37
CA ASN A 185 3.00 -11.69 4.82
C ASN A 185 1.62 -11.22 5.31
N THR A 186 0.69 -10.93 4.40
CA THR A 186 -0.65 -10.46 4.74
C THR A 186 -1.70 -11.58 4.69
N SER A 187 -1.33 -12.83 4.38
CA SER A 187 -2.27 -13.97 4.32
C SER A 187 -2.93 -14.25 5.67
N TRP A 188 -4.04 -14.98 5.67
CA TRP A 188 -4.73 -15.29 6.94
C TRP A 188 -3.89 -16.21 7.82
N GLU A 189 -3.10 -17.07 7.19
CA GLU A 189 -2.13 -17.99 7.73
C GLU A 189 -1.00 -17.22 8.41
N SER A 190 -0.47 -16.18 7.75
CA SER A 190 0.50 -15.27 8.33
C SER A 190 -0.07 -14.51 9.53
N ILE A 191 -1.34 -14.09 9.48
CA ILE A 191 -2.00 -13.42 10.59
C ILE A 191 -2.18 -14.36 11.79
N ARG A 192 -2.61 -15.62 11.56
CA ARG A 192 -2.71 -16.65 12.61
C ARG A 192 -1.36 -16.91 13.26
N TYR A 193 -0.31 -17.01 12.44
CA TYR A 193 1.06 -17.15 12.92
C TYR A 193 1.48 -15.95 13.80
N ASN A 194 1.28 -14.71 13.33
CA ASN A 194 1.64 -13.52 14.10
C ASN A 194 0.83 -13.38 15.39
N LEU A 195 -0.43 -13.83 15.41
CA LEU A 195 -1.24 -13.94 16.62
C LEU A 195 -0.66 -14.96 17.60
N ALA A 196 -0.27 -16.14 17.13
CA ALA A 196 0.32 -17.19 17.95
C ALA A 196 1.67 -16.76 18.56
N LEU A 197 2.47 -16.05 17.77
CA LEU A 197 3.73 -15.46 18.20
C LEU A 197 3.53 -14.37 19.27
N ASN A 198 2.53 -13.50 19.08
CA ASN A 198 2.28 -12.36 19.95
C ASN A 198 1.39 -12.68 21.17
N ASN A 199 0.75 -13.85 21.23
CA ASN A 199 0.01 -14.29 22.41
C ASN A 199 0.90 -14.41 23.67
N PHE A 200 2.23 -14.47 23.49
CA PHE A 200 3.21 -14.45 24.57
C PHE A 200 3.56 -13.03 25.06
N ASP A 201 3.37 -12.00 24.23
CA ASP A 201 3.62 -10.59 24.54
C ASP A 201 2.31 -9.81 24.38
N ASN A 202 1.46 -9.90 25.40
CA ASN A 202 0.12 -9.30 25.42
C ASN A 202 0.15 -7.75 25.57
N SER A 203 1.29 -7.12 25.24
CA SER A 203 1.48 -5.69 25.24
C SER A 203 0.56 -4.99 24.23
N LYS A 204 0.24 -3.71 24.49
CA LYS A 204 -0.62 -2.92 23.60
C LYS A 204 -0.05 -2.78 22.19
N SER A 205 1.28 -2.73 22.06
CA SER A 205 2.01 -2.63 20.80
C SER A 205 1.77 -3.84 19.88
N SER A 206 1.80 -5.06 20.43
CA SER A 206 1.60 -6.29 19.64
C SER A 206 0.20 -6.36 19.01
N ARG A 207 -0.82 -5.82 19.71
CA ARG A 207 -2.20 -5.73 19.21
C ARG A 207 -2.34 -4.74 18.05
N TRP A 208 -1.63 -3.62 18.07
CA TRP A 208 -1.63 -2.65 16.97
C TRP A 208 -1.01 -3.24 15.70
N LYS A 209 0.09 -3.97 15.84
CA LYS A 209 0.74 -4.70 14.75
C LYS A 209 -0.15 -5.79 14.14
N ILE A 210 -0.88 -6.54 14.96
CA ILE A 210 -1.87 -7.50 14.43
C ILE A 210 -3.01 -6.77 13.71
N SER A 211 -3.45 -5.64 14.25
CA SER A 211 -4.53 -4.84 13.64
C SER A 211 -4.11 -4.22 12.30
N SER A 212 -2.83 -3.82 12.16
CA SER A 212 -2.28 -3.33 10.89
C SER A 212 -2.21 -4.43 9.83
N LEU A 213 -2.00 -5.69 10.23
CA LEU A 213 -2.11 -6.83 9.32
C LEU A 213 -3.56 -7.06 8.86
N TYR A 214 -4.56 -6.93 9.74
CA TYR A 214 -5.97 -7.01 9.30
C TYR A 214 -6.29 -5.95 8.26
N ILE A 215 -5.95 -4.69 8.50
CA ILE A 215 -6.31 -3.59 7.60
C ILE A 215 -5.56 -3.68 6.26
N SER A 216 -4.39 -4.32 6.21
CA SER A 216 -3.67 -4.54 4.96
C SER A 216 -4.47 -5.33 3.90
N LYS A 217 -5.46 -6.12 4.35
CA LYS A 217 -6.41 -6.83 3.47
C LYS A 217 -7.50 -5.95 2.88
N PHE A 218 -7.70 -4.74 3.40
CA PHE A 218 -8.69 -3.78 2.91
C PHE A 218 -8.49 -3.44 1.42
N LYS A 219 -7.25 -3.52 0.92
CA LYS A 219 -6.92 -3.35 -0.52
C LYS A 219 -7.73 -4.25 -1.45
N SER A 220 -8.02 -5.49 -1.03
CA SER A 220 -8.82 -6.43 -1.83
C SER A 220 -10.27 -5.99 -1.89
N SER A 221 -10.83 -5.53 -0.77
CA SER A 221 -12.18 -4.96 -0.73
C SER A 221 -12.26 -3.68 -1.56
N LEU A 222 -11.28 -2.78 -1.46
CA LEU A 222 -11.22 -1.57 -2.29
C LEU A 222 -11.26 -1.89 -3.78
N PHE A 223 -10.49 -2.88 -4.23
CA PHE A 223 -10.48 -3.29 -5.64
C PHE A 223 -11.86 -3.80 -6.10
N ILE A 224 -12.49 -4.67 -5.30
CA ILE A 224 -13.84 -5.21 -5.60
C ILE A 224 -14.87 -4.08 -5.63
N SER A 225 -14.84 -3.19 -4.64
CA SER A 225 -15.75 -2.06 -4.56
C SER A 225 -15.58 -1.07 -5.69
N PHE A 226 -14.35 -0.85 -6.15
CA PHE A 226 -14.09 -0.03 -7.33
C PHE A 226 -14.75 -0.61 -8.58
N LEU A 227 -14.63 -1.93 -8.80
CA LEU A 227 -15.27 -2.61 -9.94
C LEU A 227 -16.80 -2.53 -9.87
N ILE A 228 -17.38 -2.85 -8.70
CA ILE A 228 -18.83 -2.81 -8.49
C ILE A 228 -19.36 -1.39 -8.67
N SER A 229 -18.72 -0.40 -8.04
CA SER A 229 -19.14 1.01 -8.14
C SER A 229 -19.01 1.52 -9.57
N SER A 230 -17.93 1.15 -10.29
CA SER A 230 -17.75 1.53 -11.70
C SER A 230 -18.88 0.98 -12.56
N LEU A 231 -19.25 -0.29 -12.38
CA LEU A 231 -20.34 -0.91 -13.13
C LEU A 231 -21.69 -0.21 -12.86
N ILE A 232 -22.00 0.04 -11.58
CA ILE A 232 -23.25 0.72 -11.18
C ILE A 232 -23.30 2.14 -11.77
N PHE A 233 -22.22 2.91 -11.63
CA PHE A 233 -22.19 4.30 -12.08
C PHE A 233 -22.12 4.44 -13.60
N VAL A 234 -21.52 3.49 -14.33
CA VAL A 234 -21.61 3.44 -15.80
C VAL A 234 -23.06 3.24 -16.23
N ILE A 235 -23.79 2.29 -15.62
CA ILE A 235 -25.21 2.07 -15.92
C ILE A 235 -26.04 3.31 -15.57
N ALA A 236 -25.79 3.92 -14.41
CA ALA A 236 -26.48 5.13 -13.98
C ALA A 236 -26.21 6.30 -14.94
N ALA A 237 -24.98 6.50 -15.38
CA ALA A 237 -24.62 7.55 -16.35
C ALA A 237 -25.31 7.36 -17.69
N VAL A 238 -25.41 6.12 -18.19
CA VAL A 238 -26.15 5.80 -19.41
C VAL A 238 -27.64 6.15 -19.25
N PHE A 239 -28.24 5.77 -18.13
CA PHE A 239 -29.65 6.05 -17.84
C PHE A 239 -29.91 7.57 -17.69
N MET A 240 -29.04 8.30 -17.01
CA MET A 240 -29.11 9.77 -16.91
C MET A 240 -29.02 10.43 -18.29
N LYS A 241 -28.11 9.97 -19.15
CA LYS A 241 -27.98 10.48 -20.52
C LYS A 241 -29.24 10.24 -21.35
N ILE A 242 -29.86 9.06 -21.25
CA ILE A 242 -31.14 8.76 -21.93
C ILE A 242 -32.25 9.70 -21.47
N ASN A 243 -32.31 9.99 -20.16
CA ASN A 243 -33.29 10.89 -19.56
C ASN A 243 -32.92 12.38 -19.61
N LYS A 244 -31.84 12.75 -20.33
CA LYS A 244 -31.32 14.12 -20.45
C LYS A 244 -31.02 14.80 -19.11
N VAL A 245 -30.66 14.02 -18.09
CA VAL A 245 -30.18 14.55 -16.80
C VAL A 245 -28.68 14.81 -16.91
N SER A 246 -28.25 16.02 -16.55
CA SER A 246 -26.83 16.39 -16.54
C SER A 246 -26.07 15.67 -15.43
N ILE A 247 -24.85 15.24 -15.73
CA ILE A 247 -23.91 14.72 -14.72
C ILE A 247 -23.25 15.92 -14.05
N ASP A 248 -23.34 15.99 -12.72
CA ASP A 248 -22.76 17.05 -11.92
C ASP A 248 -21.68 16.53 -10.96
N ASN A 249 -21.12 17.44 -10.17
CA ASN A 249 -20.11 17.12 -9.16
C ASN A 249 -20.63 16.14 -8.08
N TYR A 250 -21.93 16.19 -7.76
CA TYR A 250 -22.53 15.29 -6.78
C TYR A 250 -22.58 13.84 -7.26
N PHE A 251 -22.71 13.61 -8.57
CA PHE A 251 -22.57 12.28 -9.15
C PHE A 251 -21.20 11.66 -8.85
N PHE A 252 -20.11 12.41 -9.03
CA PHE A 252 -18.75 11.93 -8.72
C PHE A 252 -18.52 11.77 -7.21
N ALA A 253 -19.22 12.55 -6.37
CA ALA A 253 -19.15 12.44 -4.91
C ALA A 253 -19.85 11.18 -4.45
N GLY A 254 -21.02 10.89 -5.03
CA GLY A 254 -21.74 9.64 -4.88
C GLY A 254 -20.88 8.45 -5.30
N PHE A 255 -20.13 8.54 -6.41
CA PHE A 255 -19.23 7.47 -6.86
C PHE A 255 -18.16 7.17 -5.80
N THR A 256 -17.45 8.21 -5.35
CA THR A 256 -16.39 8.07 -4.35
C THR A 256 -16.92 7.55 -3.02
N GLY A 257 -18.08 8.06 -2.57
CA GLY A 257 -18.79 7.58 -1.38
C GLY A 257 -19.24 6.13 -1.50
N SER A 258 -19.71 5.71 -2.67
CA SER A 258 -20.13 4.32 -2.92
C SER A 258 -18.96 3.34 -2.83
N ILE A 259 -17.78 3.70 -3.34
CA ILE A 259 -16.56 2.90 -3.19
C ILE A 259 -16.22 2.71 -1.71
N LEU A 260 -16.28 3.78 -0.90
CA LEU A 260 -16.01 3.70 0.53
C LEU A 260 -17.03 2.79 1.24
N LEU A 261 -18.32 3.00 1.02
CA LEU A 261 -19.37 2.24 1.72
C LEU A 261 -19.36 0.76 1.33
N ILE A 262 -19.25 0.45 0.04
CA ILE A 262 -19.18 -0.93 -0.44
C ILE A 262 -17.90 -1.60 0.07
N SER A 263 -16.77 -0.89 0.14
CA SER A 263 -15.50 -1.48 0.60
C SER A 263 -15.51 -1.76 2.10
N LEU A 264 -16.07 -0.85 2.90
CA LEU A 264 -16.31 -1.09 4.32
C LEU A 264 -17.26 -2.26 4.53
N ALA A 265 -18.39 -2.31 3.82
CA ALA A 265 -19.35 -3.42 3.94
C ALA A 265 -18.71 -4.77 3.57
N HIS A 266 -18.09 -4.85 2.39
CA HIS A 266 -17.43 -6.07 1.92
C HIS A 266 -16.30 -6.52 2.86
N TYR A 267 -15.47 -5.57 3.33
CA TYR A 267 -14.39 -5.88 4.26
C TYR A 267 -14.90 -6.40 5.60
N ASN A 268 -15.93 -5.78 6.20
CA ASN A 268 -16.50 -6.24 7.46
C ASN A 268 -17.13 -7.64 7.33
N ILE A 269 -17.84 -7.91 6.23
CA ILE A 269 -18.39 -9.25 5.94
C ILE A 269 -17.25 -10.27 5.82
N SER A 270 -16.21 -9.95 5.04
CA SER A 270 -15.05 -10.84 4.86
C SER A 270 -14.32 -11.11 6.18
N MET A 271 -14.09 -10.08 6.99
CA MET A 271 -13.47 -10.20 8.32
C MET A 271 -14.30 -11.09 9.25
N PHE A 272 -15.62 -10.91 9.29
CA PHE A 272 -16.51 -11.70 10.14
C PHE A 272 -16.52 -13.18 9.74
N LEU A 273 -16.65 -13.47 8.43
CA LEU A 273 -16.63 -14.84 7.91
C LEU A 273 -15.28 -15.53 8.18
N SER A 274 -14.17 -14.83 7.93
CA SER A 274 -12.84 -15.38 8.16
C SER A 274 -12.53 -15.57 9.65
N SER A 275 -12.92 -14.64 10.52
CA SER A 275 -12.77 -14.78 11.97
C SER A 275 -13.52 -16.00 12.50
N LYS A 276 -14.76 -16.23 12.05
CA LYS A 276 -15.54 -17.42 12.43
C LYS A 276 -14.90 -18.70 11.91
N LYS A 277 -14.46 -18.73 10.65
CA LYS A 277 -13.85 -19.92 10.04
C LYS A 277 -12.51 -20.31 10.66
N MET A 278 -11.72 -19.32 11.06
CA MET A 278 -10.32 -19.52 11.49
C MET A 278 -10.10 -19.31 13.00
N ASN A 279 -11.17 -19.04 13.76
CA ASN A 279 -11.16 -18.75 15.19
C ASN A 279 -10.16 -17.62 15.57
N ILE A 280 -10.19 -16.53 14.80
CA ILE A 280 -9.29 -15.38 14.99
C ILE A 280 -10.01 -14.28 15.78
N LYS A 281 -9.39 -13.82 16.87
CA LYS A 281 -9.89 -12.69 17.67
C LYS A 281 -9.67 -11.36 16.94
N ILE A 282 -10.73 -10.61 16.69
CA ILE A 282 -10.66 -9.29 16.04
C ILE A 282 -10.61 -8.17 17.09
N TYR A 283 -9.72 -7.20 16.89
CA TYR A 283 -9.63 -5.97 17.70
C TYR A 283 -10.47 -4.83 17.09
N TRP A 284 -11.79 -4.89 17.27
CA TRP A 284 -12.74 -3.94 16.66
C TRP A 284 -12.45 -2.47 16.96
N GLY A 285 -12.04 -2.14 18.20
CA GLY A 285 -11.71 -0.75 18.57
C GLY A 285 -10.56 -0.17 17.74
N HIS A 286 -9.55 -0.99 17.41
CA HIS A 286 -8.45 -0.56 16.54
C HIS A 286 -8.93 -0.41 15.09
N LEU A 287 -9.78 -1.32 14.61
CA LEU A 287 -10.35 -1.24 13.26
C LEU A 287 -11.22 0.01 13.06
N VAL A 288 -11.98 0.44 14.08
CA VAL A 288 -12.75 1.68 14.02
C VAL A 288 -11.82 2.88 13.76
N LEU A 289 -10.67 2.95 14.45
CA LEU A 289 -9.70 4.01 14.21
C LEU A 289 -9.15 3.99 12.78
N TYR A 290 -8.85 2.80 12.24
CA TYR A 290 -8.47 2.64 10.84
C TYR A 290 -9.58 3.06 9.87
N TYR A 291 -10.84 2.77 10.17
CA TYR A 291 -11.97 3.21 9.35
C TYR A 291 -12.12 4.73 9.37
N THR A 292 -11.94 5.38 10.53
CA THR A 292 -11.91 6.86 10.59
C THR A 292 -10.82 7.43 9.70
N ILE A 293 -9.62 6.86 9.78
CA ILE A 293 -8.47 7.21 8.93
C ILE A 293 -8.80 7.08 7.44
N ILE A 294 -9.32 5.92 7.03
CA ILE A 294 -9.68 5.64 5.64
C ILE A 294 -10.77 6.60 5.16
N THR A 295 -11.79 6.86 5.98
CA THR A 295 -12.84 7.83 5.67
C THR A 295 -12.29 9.22 5.46
N VAL A 296 -11.35 9.68 6.30
CA VAL A 296 -10.68 10.99 6.11
C VAL A 296 -9.90 11.03 4.80
N ILE A 297 -9.25 9.93 4.39
CA ILE A 297 -8.58 9.83 3.08
C ILE A 297 -9.61 10.01 1.95
N PHE A 298 -10.72 9.28 2.01
CA PHE A 298 -11.77 9.38 1.00
C PHE A 298 -12.41 10.77 0.95
N LEU A 299 -12.65 11.40 2.10
CA LEU A 299 -13.14 12.78 2.16
C LEU A 299 -12.13 13.75 1.52
N ASN A 300 -10.84 13.60 1.80
CA ASN A 300 -9.79 14.41 1.19
C ASN A 300 -9.74 14.22 -0.33
N ILE A 301 -9.88 12.98 -0.82
CA ILE A 301 -9.95 12.69 -2.26
C ILE A 301 -11.19 13.35 -2.88
N THR A 302 -12.37 13.17 -2.27
CA THR A 302 -13.63 13.79 -2.72
C THR A 302 -13.49 15.31 -2.80
N LEU A 303 -12.99 15.96 -1.75
CA LEU A 303 -12.78 17.41 -1.72
C LEU A 303 -11.84 17.88 -2.85
N ASN A 304 -10.73 17.16 -3.08
CA ASN A 304 -9.71 17.56 -4.05
C ASN A 304 -10.00 17.14 -5.50
N ILE A 305 -10.90 16.20 -5.76
CA ILE A 305 -11.28 15.82 -7.13
C ILE A 305 -12.51 16.59 -7.59
N ILE A 306 -13.47 16.83 -6.69
CA ILE A 306 -14.83 17.23 -7.06
C ILE A 306 -15.07 18.71 -6.83
N PHE A 307 -14.55 19.23 -5.72
CA PHE A 307 -14.68 20.64 -5.36
C PHE A 307 -13.42 21.42 -5.70
N PHE A 308 -12.52 20.81 -6.45
CA PHE A 308 -11.30 21.46 -6.84
C PHE A 308 -11.60 22.73 -7.63
N PRO A 309 -11.13 23.91 -7.19
CA PRO A 309 -11.40 25.15 -7.88
C PRO A 309 -10.80 25.06 -9.29
N ASN A 310 -11.60 25.34 -10.32
CA ASN A 310 -11.07 25.50 -11.66
C ASN A 310 -10.09 26.66 -11.63
N VAL A 311 -8.80 26.35 -11.63
CA VAL A 311 -7.73 27.33 -11.81
C VAL A 311 -7.67 27.69 -13.29
N ALA A 312 -8.79 28.14 -13.84
CA ALA A 312 -8.80 28.88 -15.09
C ALA A 312 -8.44 30.32 -14.71
N THR A 313 -7.19 30.70 -14.97
CA THR A 313 -6.80 32.10 -14.86
C THR A 313 -7.64 32.89 -15.87
N THR A 314 -8.48 33.78 -15.36
CA THR A 314 -9.36 34.69 -16.12
C THR A 314 -8.61 35.75 -16.93
N THR A 315 -7.28 35.71 -16.94
CA THR A 315 -6.45 36.55 -17.81
C THR A 315 -6.33 35.92 -19.18
N GLN A 316 -7.01 36.55 -20.15
CA GLN A 316 -6.76 36.42 -21.58
C GLN A 316 -5.25 36.52 -21.87
N GLU A 317 -4.81 35.76 -22.88
CA GLU A 317 -3.44 35.66 -23.46
C GLU A 317 -2.52 34.53 -22.94
N GLY A 318 -2.54 33.39 -23.66
CA GLY A 318 -1.38 32.92 -24.42
C GLY A 318 -0.07 32.56 -23.70
N GLN A 319 -0.06 32.23 -22.41
CA GLN A 319 1.17 31.78 -21.74
C GLN A 319 1.29 30.25 -21.73
N TRP A 320 2.45 29.72 -22.18
CA TRP A 320 2.74 28.29 -22.34
C TRP A 320 2.53 27.42 -21.08
N TYR A 321 2.59 28.04 -19.90
CA TYR A 321 2.38 27.37 -18.61
C TYR A 321 0.90 27.23 -18.21
N ASN A 322 -0.04 27.81 -18.98
CA ASN A 322 -1.49 27.77 -18.73
C ASN A 322 -2.23 26.76 -19.61
N SER A 323 -1.55 25.75 -20.17
CA SER A 323 -2.22 24.72 -20.98
C SER A 323 -3.19 23.88 -20.15
N GLU A 324 -4.30 23.44 -20.75
CA GLU A 324 -5.30 22.58 -20.09
C GLU A 324 -4.68 21.29 -19.53
N LEU A 325 -3.71 20.71 -20.25
CA LEU A 325 -2.98 19.54 -19.81
C LEU A 325 -2.12 19.81 -18.57
N LEU A 326 -1.42 20.95 -18.52
CA LEU A 326 -0.62 21.34 -17.35
C LEU A 326 -1.51 21.61 -16.14
N ASN A 327 -2.65 22.26 -16.34
CA ASN A 327 -3.64 22.49 -15.28
C ASN A 327 -4.18 21.16 -14.73
N PHE A 328 -4.53 20.21 -15.61
CA PHE A 328 -4.92 18.86 -15.20
C PHE A 328 -3.81 18.15 -14.40
N LEU A 329 -2.57 18.18 -14.89
CA LEU A 329 -1.43 17.56 -14.21
C LEU A 329 -1.13 18.19 -12.86
N LYS A 330 -1.26 19.52 -12.73
CA LYS A 330 -1.10 20.26 -11.48
C LYS A 330 -2.14 19.84 -10.44
N ASN A 331 -3.39 19.68 -10.86
CA ASN A 331 -4.49 19.23 -10.01
C ASN A 331 -4.26 17.78 -9.55
N LEU A 332 -3.85 16.90 -10.47
CA LEU A 332 -3.50 15.52 -10.15
C LEU A 332 -2.33 15.44 -9.17
N LEU A 333 -1.28 16.23 -9.38
CA LEU A 333 -0.11 16.29 -8.51
C LEU A 333 -0.48 16.75 -7.10
N TYR A 334 -1.36 17.75 -7.00
CA TYR A 334 -1.87 18.24 -5.73
C TYR A 334 -2.66 17.18 -4.96
N ILE A 335 -3.58 16.46 -5.63
CA ILE A 335 -4.32 15.33 -5.04
C ILE A 335 -3.35 14.30 -4.50
N VAL A 336 -2.34 13.93 -5.29
CA VAL A 336 -1.31 12.98 -4.88
C VAL A 336 -0.56 13.48 -3.66
N PHE A 337 -0.11 14.74 -3.65
CA PHE A 337 0.68 15.31 -2.56
C PHE A 337 -0.11 15.38 -1.26
N SER A 338 -1.37 15.84 -1.29
CA SER A 338 -2.21 15.95 -0.10
C SER A 338 -2.58 14.56 0.43
N THR A 339 -2.93 13.63 -0.45
CA THR A 339 -3.34 12.27 -0.08
C THR A 339 -2.17 11.45 0.46
N MET A 340 -0.99 11.58 -0.15
CA MET A 340 0.23 10.93 0.33
C MET A 340 0.72 11.54 1.65
N LEU A 341 0.48 12.84 1.89
CA LEU A 341 0.85 13.49 3.15
C LEU A 341 0.00 12.92 4.28
N LEU A 342 -1.30 12.79 4.03
CA LEU A 342 -2.23 12.16 4.95
C LEU A 342 -1.85 10.68 5.22
N ALA A 343 -1.51 9.91 4.18
CA ALA A 343 -1.01 8.54 4.34
C ALA A 343 0.33 8.49 5.12
N TYR A 344 1.20 9.49 4.95
CA TYR A 344 2.45 9.61 5.69
C TYR A 344 2.20 9.88 7.17
N VAL A 345 1.28 10.81 7.49
CA VAL A 345 0.82 11.10 8.85
C VAL A 345 0.32 9.83 9.52
N PHE A 346 -0.53 9.06 8.84
CA PHE A 346 -1.06 7.82 9.40
C PHE A 346 0.00 6.73 9.56
N GLY A 347 0.91 6.58 8.59
CA GLY A 347 2.05 5.69 8.75
C GLY A 347 2.87 6.04 9.99
N GLY A 348 3.11 7.33 10.23
CA GLY A 348 3.82 7.79 11.41
C GLY A 348 3.05 7.61 12.72
N PHE A 349 1.74 7.81 12.71
CA PHE A 349 0.88 7.55 13.87
C PHE A 349 0.91 6.07 14.26
N LEU A 350 0.85 5.16 13.28
CA LEU A 350 0.92 3.71 13.54
C LEU A 350 2.27 3.29 14.08
N GLU A 351 3.37 3.81 13.54
CA GLU A 351 4.71 3.56 14.08
C GLU A 351 4.80 3.95 15.57
N LEU A 352 4.16 5.05 15.97
CA LEU A 352 4.12 5.45 17.40
C LEU A 352 3.27 4.55 18.28
N LEU A 353 2.23 3.92 17.74
CA LEU A 353 1.41 2.96 18.47
C LEU A 353 2.04 1.57 18.52
N GLU A 354 2.85 1.21 17.53
CA GLU A 354 3.61 -0.03 17.45
C GLU A 354 4.90 0.03 18.26
N ASP A 355 5.53 1.19 18.45
CA ASP A 355 6.74 1.32 19.28
C ASP A 355 6.42 1.27 20.79
N SER A 356 7.13 0.40 21.52
CA SER A 356 6.96 0.26 22.98
C SER A 356 7.62 1.38 23.80
N LYS A 357 8.49 2.20 23.17
CA LYS A 357 9.19 3.32 23.81
C LYS A 357 8.84 4.62 23.12
N PHE A 358 8.03 5.46 23.80
CA PHE A 358 7.66 6.77 23.31
C PHE A 358 8.90 7.68 23.25
N ASN A 359 9.31 8.08 22.04
CA ASN A 359 10.39 9.04 21.83
C ASN A 359 9.80 10.33 21.27
N LEU A 360 9.66 11.37 22.10
CA LEU A 360 9.06 12.66 21.74
C LEU A 360 9.67 13.26 20.46
N LYS A 361 11.00 13.16 20.29
CA LYS A 361 11.72 13.66 19.11
C LYS A 361 11.33 12.87 17.85
N ASN A 362 11.12 11.56 17.97
CA ASN A 362 10.63 10.75 16.86
C ASN A 362 9.15 11.06 16.58
N SER A 363 8.32 11.20 17.62
CA SER A 363 6.89 11.52 17.51
C SER A 363 6.63 12.83 16.78
N VAL A 364 7.39 13.88 17.13
CA VAL A 364 7.24 15.19 16.48
C VAL A 364 7.59 15.10 14.99
N LYS A 365 8.69 14.42 14.65
CA LYS A 365 9.16 14.29 13.27
C LYS A 365 8.25 13.42 12.40
N THR A 366 7.84 12.29 12.96
CA THR A 366 7.17 11.22 12.23
C THR A 366 5.67 11.46 12.11
N PHE A 367 5.05 12.16 13.08
CA PHE A 367 3.60 12.34 13.13
C PHE A 367 3.18 13.81 13.26
N VAL A 368 3.64 14.53 14.29
CA VAL A 368 3.09 15.86 14.64
C VAL A 368 3.35 16.89 13.54
N ALA A 369 4.58 17.03 13.06
CA ALA A 369 4.90 18.02 12.03
C ALA A 369 4.18 17.76 10.70
N PRO A 370 4.16 16.52 10.15
CA PRO A 370 3.32 16.17 9.01
C PRO A 370 1.82 16.47 9.25
N LEU A 371 1.30 16.20 10.45
CA LEU A 371 -0.12 16.42 10.78
C LEU A 371 -0.45 17.92 10.77
N VAL A 372 0.41 18.76 11.36
CA VAL A 372 0.22 20.23 11.37
C VAL A 372 0.21 20.75 9.94
N ILE A 373 1.14 20.30 9.09
CA ILE A 373 1.19 20.68 7.69
C ILE A 373 -0.09 20.24 6.97
N PHE A 374 -0.56 19.01 7.23
CA PHE A 374 -1.83 18.54 6.67
C PHE A 374 -3.01 19.43 7.07
N ILE A 375 -3.15 19.76 8.36
CA ILE A 375 -4.23 20.62 8.85
C ILE A 375 -4.18 22.00 8.18
N ILE A 376 -2.99 22.61 8.09
CA ILE A 376 -2.81 23.90 7.41
C ILE A 376 -3.26 23.79 5.93
N THR A 377 -2.79 22.77 5.22
CA THR A 377 -3.14 22.56 3.81
C THR A 377 -4.64 22.29 3.63
N LEU A 378 -5.28 21.58 4.57
CA LEU A 378 -6.72 21.31 4.53
C LEU A 378 -7.54 22.58 4.76
N VAL A 379 -7.16 23.41 5.73
CA VAL A 379 -7.83 24.70 5.99
C VAL A 379 -7.71 25.62 4.78
N ILE A 380 -6.51 25.77 4.22
CA ILE A 380 -6.29 26.59 3.01
C ILE A 380 -7.11 26.05 1.83
N ASN A 381 -7.25 24.73 1.71
CA ASN A 381 -8.06 24.12 0.66
C ASN A 381 -9.56 24.44 0.83
N ILE A 382 -10.09 24.33 2.05
CA ILE A 382 -11.49 24.70 2.34
C ILE A 382 -11.73 26.18 2.06
N LEU A 383 -10.80 27.05 2.44
CA LEU A 383 -10.87 28.49 2.13
C LEU A 383 -10.83 28.75 0.63
N SER A 384 -9.98 28.03 -0.12
CA SER A 384 -9.91 28.12 -1.58
C SER A 384 -11.23 27.72 -2.25
N ILE A 385 -11.91 26.70 -1.72
CA ILE A 385 -13.25 26.29 -2.18
C ILE A 385 -14.30 27.36 -1.86
N TYR A 386 -14.28 27.91 -0.64
CA TYR A 386 -15.29 28.88 -0.18
C TYR A 386 -15.18 30.24 -0.87
N HIS A 387 -13.96 30.74 -1.06
CA HIS A 387 -13.70 32.04 -1.69
C HIS A 387 -13.48 31.97 -3.20
N ALA A 388 -13.38 30.77 -3.79
CA ALA A 388 -13.09 30.54 -5.21
C ALA A 388 -11.82 31.26 -5.72
N GLU A 389 -10.87 31.55 -4.84
CA GLU A 389 -9.63 32.25 -5.18
C GLU A 389 -8.50 31.27 -5.54
N SER A 390 -7.87 31.51 -6.69
CA SER A 390 -6.73 30.73 -7.20
C SER A 390 -5.42 30.95 -6.42
N SER A 391 -5.31 32.06 -5.70
CA SER A 391 -4.15 32.43 -4.87
C SER A 391 -3.91 31.41 -3.74
N TYR A 392 -4.96 31.06 -2.99
CA TYR A 392 -4.88 30.06 -1.90
C TYR A 392 -4.42 28.70 -2.41
N TYR A 393 -4.85 28.31 -3.61
CA TYR A 393 -4.41 27.06 -4.21
C TYR A 393 -2.90 27.05 -4.50
N VAL A 394 -2.35 28.14 -5.04
CA VAL A 394 -0.91 28.25 -5.30
C VAL A 394 -0.10 28.19 -4.00
N VAL A 395 -0.56 28.89 -2.95
CA VAL A 395 0.04 28.83 -1.61
C VAL A 395 0.04 27.39 -1.10
N ASN A 396 -1.10 26.70 -1.20
CA ASN A 396 -1.25 25.33 -0.73
C ASN A 396 -0.34 24.35 -1.47
N PHE A 397 -0.32 24.44 -2.80
CA PHE A 397 0.57 23.65 -3.64
C PHE A 397 2.05 23.87 -3.28
N THR A 398 2.45 25.13 -3.05
CA THR A 398 3.82 25.49 -2.66
C THR A 398 4.21 24.88 -1.32
N ILE A 399 3.34 24.95 -0.31
CA ILE A 399 3.57 24.33 1.01
C ILE A 399 3.77 22.82 0.85
N LEU A 400 2.91 22.14 0.09
CA LEU A 400 3.01 20.70 -0.15
C LEU A 400 4.31 20.34 -0.89
N THR A 401 4.69 21.08 -1.93
CA THR A 401 5.95 20.85 -2.66
C THR A 401 7.16 21.03 -1.74
N ALA A 402 7.20 22.12 -0.96
CA ALA A 402 8.29 22.41 -0.04
C ALA A 402 8.43 21.31 1.03
N PHE A 403 7.31 20.84 1.59
CA PHE A 403 7.30 19.73 2.54
C PHE A 403 7.89 18.44 1.95
N TRP A 404 7.45 18.05 0.75
CA TRP A 404 7.91 16.81 0.11
C TRP A 404 9.38 16.86 -0.30
N LEU A 405 9.85 18.01 -0.77
CA LEU A 405 11.28 18.24 -1.03
C LEU A 405 12.10 18.14 0.27
N PHE A 406 11.63 18.79 1.34
CA PHE A 406 12.28 18.72 2.64
C PHE A 406 12.38 17.28 3.14
N ILE A 407 11.29 16.50 3.13
CA ILE A 407 11.31 15.09 3.54
C ILE A 407 12.25 14.25 2.66
N SER A 408 12.27 14.48 1.36
CA SER A 408 13.11 13.71 0.42
C SER A 408 14.60 13.97 0.66
N VAL A 409 14.99 15.23 0.82
CA VAL A 409 16.37 15.62 1.18
C VAL A 409 16.71 15.07 2.56
N TRP A 410 15.84 15.29 3.54
CA TRP A 410 16.07 14.90 4.92
C TRP A 410 16.28 13.39 5.07
N ASN A 411 15.44 12.56 4.45
CA ASN A 411 15.61 11.11 4.52
C ASN A 411 16.91 10.64 3.89
N LYS A 412 17.38 11.30 2.83
CA LYS A 412 18.64 10.96 2.16
C LYS A 412 19.86 11.29 3.02
N PHE A 413 19.81 12.36 3.80
CA PHE A 413 20.95 12.83 4.60
C PHE A 413 20.93 12.37 6.07
N PHE A 414 19.76 12.11 6.64
CA PHE A 414 19.60 11.90 8.09
C PHE A 414 18.89 10.61 8.48
N SER A 415 18.47 9.75 7.55
CA SER A 415 18.01 8.38 7.88
C SER A 415 19.20 7.42 7.92
N LYS A 416 19.99 7.49 8.99
CA LYS A 416 20.83 6.40 9.47
C LYS A 416 20.40 6.04 10.87
#